data_AF-A0A1X7DPC8-F1
#
_entry.id   AF-A0A1X7DPC8-F1
#
_cell.length_a   1.000
_cell.length_b   1.000
_cell.length_c   1.000
_cell.angle_alpha   90.00
_cell.angle_beta   90.00
_cell.angle_gamma   90.00
#
_symmetry.space_group_name_H-M   'P 1'
#
loop_
_entity.id
_entity.type
_entity.pdbx_description
1 polymer ?
#
loop_
_entity_poly.entity_id
_entity_poly.type
_entity_poly.pdbx_seq_one_letter_code
_entity_poly.pdbx_strand_id
1 'polypeptide(L)'
;MSSPPPEATPSTLEPVKPPTAELLIVTGMSGAGRSTAANALEDLGWYVVDNLPPQMLGTLADLVSRTPQTLPKLAVVIDVRGKALFNDMRETLAALERSGVEFSVLFLEASDEVLVSRYELQRRPHPLQAGGRILDGIRAERELLRDLRETADSVLDTSSFNVHALTKAVADMFSTSGPVVLRLTVMSFGFKYGVPADANFLADVRFIPNPHWVPALRPRTGKDPEVRDYVFGHHGTPTFVDRFVAMLEPVFAGYRTENKHYASIAIGCTGGKHRSVAITEEVARRLSKSPRVTVNIQHRDLGRE
;
A
#
# COMPACT_ATOMS: atom_id res chain seq x y z
N MET A 1 58.40 -16.91 -3.49
CA MET A 1 57.82 -16.26 -4.69
C MET A 1 56.31 -16.35 -4.53
N SER A 2 55.70 -15.33 -3.93
CA SER A 2 54.27 -15.28 -3.66
C SER A 2 53.53 -14.84 -4.92
N SER A 3 52.64 -15.70 -5.40
CA SER A 3 51.68 -15.37 -6.45
C SER A 3 50.70 -14.29 -5.95
N PRO A 4 50.34 -13.30 -6.78
CA PRO A 4 49.35 -12.31 -6.41
C PRO A 4 47.95 -12.94 -6.34
N PRO A 5 47.05 -12.46 -5.48
CA PRO A 5 45.66 -12.88 -5.49
C PRO A 5 44.97 -12.43 -6.79
N PRO A 6 44.02 -13.21 -7.33
CA PRO A 6 43.32 -12.85 -8.55
C PRO A 6 42.44 -11.61 -8.31
N GLU A 7 42.53 -10.66 -9.24
CA GLU A 7 41.69 -9.47 -9.32
C GLU A 7 40.21 -9.86 -9.29
N ALA A 8 39.47 -9.33 -8.32
CA ALA A 8 38.02 -9.41 -8.31
C ALA A 8 37.50 -8.55 -9.46
N THR A 9 37.06 -9.21 -10.54
CA THR A 9 36.26 -8.58 -11.59
C THR A 9 35.09 -7.86 -10.93
N PRO A 10 34.88 -6.56 -11.15
CA PRO A 10 33.67 -5.91 -10.69
C PRO A 10 32.52 -6.57 -11.45
N SER A 11 31.74 -7.39 -10.74
CA SER A 11 30.45 -7.92 -11.16
C SER A 11 29.64 -6.74 -11.69
N THR A 12 29.59 -6.60 -13.00
CA THR A 12 28.68 -5.71 -13.72
C THR A 12 27.28 -6.02 -13.22
N LEU A 13 26.74 -5.13 -12.39
CA LEU A 13 25.33 -5.13 -12.02
C LEU A 13 24.57 -4.85 -13.31
N GLU A 14 24.18 -5.89 -14.03
CA GLU A 14 23.21 -5.76 -15.10
C GLU A 14 21.85 -5.43 -14.46
N PRO A 15 21.22 -4.31 -14.82
CA PRO A 15 19.89 -4.01 -14.37
C PRO A 15 18.92 -5.01 -15.02
N VAL A 16 18.44 -5.97 -14.24
CA VAL A 16 17.36 -6.86 -14.65
C VAL A 16 16.02 -6.23 -14.28
N LYS A 17 15.36 -5.58 -15.24
CA LYS A 17 13.90 -5.31 -15.21
C LYS A 17 13.35 -5.21 -16.64
N PRO A 18 12.09 -5.61 -16.93
CA PRO A 18 11.35 -6.86 -16.67
C PRO A 18 10.94 -7.55 -18.00
N PRO A 19 10.33 -8.76 -18.02
CA PRO A 19 9.89 -9.39 -19.28
C PRO A 19 8.47 -9.03 -19.75
N THR A 20 7.73 -8.12 -19.10
CA THR A 20 6.36 -7.74 -19.51
C THR A 20 6.12 -6.24 -19.33
N ALA A 21 5.30 -5.65 -20.21
CA ALA A 21 4.88 -4.26 -20.11
C ALA A 21 3.88 -4.09 -18.97
N GLU A 22 4.07 -3.08 -18.11
CA GLU A 22 3.17 -2.78 -17.00
C GLU A 22 2.08 -1.79 -17.48
N LEU A 23 0.83 -2.25 -17.57
CA LEU A 23 -0.34 -1.41 -17.87
C LEU A 23 -1.10 -1.05 -16.57
N LEU A 24 -1.19 0.23 -16.25
CA LEU A 24 -1.93 0.75 -15.10
C LEU A 24 -3.12 1.56 -15.57
N ILE A 25 -4.31 1.28 -15.05
CA ILE A 25 -5.52 2.03 -15.31
C ILE A 25 -5.82 2.86 -14.07
N VAL A 26 -5.84 4.19 -14.23
CA VAL A 26 -6.14 5.12 -13.14
C VAL A 26 -7.54 5.67 -13.34
N THR A 27 -8.41 5.44 -12.35
CA THR A 27 -9.80 5.87 -12.37
C THR A 27 -10.24 6.24 -10.96
N GLY A 28 -11.52 6.56 -10.77
CA GLY A 28 -12.06 6.89 -9.45
C GLY A 28 -13.06 8.04 -9.48
N MET A 29 -13.46 8.44 -8.27
CA MET A 29 -14.42 9.53 -8.06
C MET A 29 -13.90 10.85 -8.66
N SER A 30 -14.79 11.63 -9.26
CA SER A 30 -14.41 12.93 -9.76
C SER A 30 -14.03 13.86 -8.60
N GLY A 31 -12.87 14.52 -8.73
CA GLY A 31 -12.28 15.30 -7.63
C GLY A 31 -11.41 14.49 -6.65
N ALA A 32 -11.24 13.19 -6.82
CA ALA A 32 -10.35 12.37 -5.98
C ALA A 32 -8.84 12.54 -6.26
N GLY A 33 -8.46 13.35 -7.26
CA GLY A 33 -7.05 13.65 -7.53
C GLY A 33 -6.40 12.82 -8.64
N ARG A 34 -7.18 12.32 -9.61
CA ARG A 34 -6.69 11.59 -10.80
C ARG A 34 -5.55 12.32 -11.52
N SER A 35 -5.69 13.63 -11.77
CA SER A 35 -4.64 14.42 -12.42
C SER A 35 -3.37 14.53 -11.58
N THR A 36 -3.49 14.61 -10.25
CA THR A 36 -2.31 14.60 -9.37
C THR A 36 -1.60 13.25 -9.39
N ALA A 37 -2.37 12.15 -9.41
CA ALA A 37 -1.80 10.81 -9.53
C ALA A 37 -1.14 10.58 -10.90
N ALA A 38 -1.75 11.10 -11.97
CA ALA A 38 -1.19 11.08 -13.33
C ALA A 38 0.18 11.76 -13.38
N ASN A 39 0.27 13.01 -12.90
CA ASN A 39 1.55 13.74 -12.84
C ASN A 39 2.60 13.00 -12.00
N ALA A 40 2.19 12.43 -10.87
CA ALA A 40 3.09 11.65 -10.02
C ALA A 40 3.62 10.39 -10.75
N LEU A 41 2.82 9.76 -11.60
CA LEU A 41 3.25 8.61 -12.41
C LEU A 41 4.20 9.05 -13.54
N GLU A 42 3.95 10.20 -14.18
CA GLU A 42 4.87 10.80 -15.16
C GLU A 42 6.26 11.04 -14.55
N ASP A 43 6.31 11.61 -13.34
CA ASP A 43 7.55 11.85 -12.59
C ASP A 43 8.32 10.54 -12.28
N LEU A 44 7.61 9.40 -12.20
CA LEU A 44 8.18 8.06 -11.99
C LEU A 44 8.56 7.35 -13.30
N GLY A 45 8.47 8.05 -14.44
CA GLY A 45 8.81 7.55 -15.76
C GLY A 45 7.75 6.64 -16.38
N TRP A 46 6.49 6.73 -15.96
CA TRP A 46 5.38 6.13 -16.69
C TRP A 46 5.03 7.00 -17.90
N TYR A 47 4.70 6.36 -19.03
CA TYR A 47 4.03 7.05 -20.11
C TYR A 47 2.55 7.18 -19.74
N VAL A 48 2.06 8.41 -19.56
CA VAL A 48 0.69 8.65 -19.10
C VAL A 48 -0.18 9.14 -20.25
N VAL A 49 -1.33 8.51 -20.43
CA VAL A 49 -2.37 8.92 -21.38
C VAL A 49 -3.58 9.37 -20.58
N ASP A 50 -3.82 10.68 -20.54
CA ASP A 50 -4.95 11.26 -19.83
C ASP A 50 -6.22 11.32 -20.71
N ASN A 51 -7.38 11.17 -20.07
CA ASN A 51 -8.71 11.27 -20.68
C ASN A 51 -8.92 10.36 -21.90
N LEU A 52 -8.39 9.12 -21.84
CA LEU A 52 -8.58 8.15 -22.91
C LEU A 52 -10.02 7.60 -22.89
N PRO A 53 -10.74 7.61 -24.03
CA PRO A 53 -12.02 6.90 -24.13
C PRO A 53 -11.83 5.39 -23.87
N PRO A 54 -12.69 4.74 -23.07
CA PRO A 54 -12.54 3.31 -22.76
C PRO A 54 -12.43 2.43 -24.02
N GLN A 55 -13.20 2.78 -25.05
CA GLN A 55 -13.23 2.16 -26.39
C GLN A 55 -11.83 1.99 -27.03
N MET A 56 -10.88 2.89 -26.71
CA MET A 56 -9.53 2.91 -27.30
C MET A 56 -8.50 2.12 -26.49
N LEU A 57 -8.85 1.68 -25.29
CA LEU A 57 -7.94 0.99 -24.39
C LEU A 57 -7.45 -0.34 -24.97
N GLY A 58 -8.32 -1.08 -25.66
CA GLY A 58 -7.96 -2.33 -26.36
C GLY A 58 -6.86 -2.12 -27.39
N THR A 59 -7.02 -1.12 -28.27
CA THR A 59 -6.02 -0.79 -29.30
C THR A 59 -4.68 -0.40 -28.69
N LEU A 60 -4.70 0.36 -27.58
CA LEU A 60 -3.48 0.79 -26.89
C LEU A 60 -2.77 -0.39 -26.21
N ALA A 61 -3.53 -1.26 -25.55
CA ALA A 61 -3.03 -2.48 -24.93
C ALA A 61 -2.41 -3.44 -25.95
N ASP A 62 -3.03 -3.61 -27.12
CA ASP A 62 -2.49 -4.39 -28.23
C ASP A 62 -1.16 -3.84 -28.74
N LEU A 63 -1.04 -2.52 -28.84
CA LEU A 63 0.17 -1.85 -29.30
C LEU A 63 1.33 -2.04 -28.31
N VAL A 64 1.04 -1.92 -27.01
CA VAL A 64 2.01 -2.17 -25.93
C VAL A 64 2.43 -3.64 -25.89
N SER A 65 1.49 -4.57 -26.06
CA SER A 65 1.77 -6.02 -26.08
C SER A 65 2.67 -6.42 -27.25
N ARG A 66 2.53 -5.75 -28.42
CA ARG A 66 3.37 -6.00 -29.59
C ARG A 66 4.74 -5.34 -29.53
N THR A 67 4.89 -4.30 -28.70
CA THR A 67 6.14 -3.53 -28.59
C THR A 67 6.54 -3.27 -27.13
N PRO A 68 6.86 -4.33 -26.35
CA PRO A 68 7.13 -4.20 -24.91
C PRO A 68 8.33 -3.31 -24.60
N GLN A 69 9.30 -3.22 -25.53
CA GLN A 69 10.54 -2.48 -25.33
C GLN A 69 10.39 -0.96 -25.46
N THR A 70 9.35 -0.46 -26.15
CA THR A 70 9.15 0.98 -26.35
C THR A 70 8.30 1.64 -25.27
N LEU A 71 7.41 0.89 -24.61
CA LEU A 71 6.52 1.39 -23.56
C LEU A 71 6.47 0.40 -22.39
N PRO A 72 7.54 0.28 -21.58
CA PRO A 72 7.60 -0.70 -20.49
C PRO A 72 6.64 -0.37 -19.33
N LYS A 73 6.18 0.88 -19.23
CA LYS A 73 5.25 1.38 -18.20
C LYS A 73 4.25 2.34 -18.82
N LEU A 74 2.99 1.92 -18.96
CA LEU A 74 1.90 2.73 -19.50
C LEU A 74 0.84 2.93 -18.43
N ALA A 75 0.51 4.18 -18.10
CA ALA A 75 -0.64 4.51 -17.29
C ALA A 75 -1.72 5.17 -18.14
N VAL A 76 -2.96 4.71 -18.02
CA VAL A 76 -4.11 5.26 -18.73
C VAL A 76 -5.09 5.80 -17.72
N VAL A 77 -5.31 7.11 -17.74
CA VAL A 77 -6.29 7.77 -16.89
C VAL A 77 -7.63 7.76 -17.62
N ILE A 78 -8.61 7.11 -17.02
CA ILE A 78 -9.96 7.00 -17.59
C ILE A 78 -10.92 7.82 -16.72
N ASP A 79 -11.61 8.75 -17.38
CA ASP A 79 -12.66 9.53 -16.75
C ASP A 79 -14.04 9.01 -17.12
N VAL A 80 -14.67 8.32 -16.18
CA VAL A 80 -15.97 7.69 -16.37
C VAL A 80 -17.09 8.71 -16.13
N ARG A 81 -17.19 9.69 -17.04
CA ARG A 81 -18.22 10.74 -16.96
C ARG A 81 -19.55 10.27 -17.53
N GLY A 82 -20.22 9.39 -16.79
CA GLY A 82 -21.60 8.99 -17.07
C GLY A 82 -21.79 7.52 -17.40
N LYS A 83 -23.06 7.12 -17.44
CA LYS A 83 -23.46 5.70 -17.49
C LYS A 83 -22.97 4.94 -18.73
N ALA A 84 -22.94 5.59 -19.89
CA ALA A 84 -22.48 4.96 -21.14
C ALA A 84 -20.98 4.61 -21.06
N LEU A 85 -20.15 5.57 -20.68
CA LEU A 85 -18.70 5.38 -20.50
C LEU A 85 -18.36 4.33 -19.44
N PHE A 86 -19.21 4.17 -18.41
CA PHE A 86 -19.03 3.13 -17.40
C PHE A 86 -19.24 1.72 -17.97
N ASN A 87 -20.34 1.51 -18.71
CA ASN A 87 -20.61 0.22 -19.35
C ASN A 87 -19.50 -0.13 -20.35
N ASP A 88 -19.10 0.84 -21.18
CA ASP A 88 -18.00 0.70 -22.13
C ASP A 88 -16.70 0.26 -21.43
N MET A 89 -16.39 0.88 -20.28
CA MET A 89 -15.18 0.54 -19.52
C MET A 89 -15.24 -0.87 -18.96
N ARG A 90 -16.35 -1.31 -18.36
CA ARG A 90 -16.46 -2.68 -17.84
C ARG A 90 -16.26 -3.71 -18.94
N GLU A 91 -16.93 -3.53 -20.07
CA GLU A 91 -16.80 -4.42 -21.23
C GLU A 91 -15.37 -4.45 -21.75
N THR A 92 -14.70 -3.29 -21.76
CA THR A 92 -13.32 -3.19 -22.23
C THR A 92 -12.34 -3.87 -21.28
N LEU A 93 -12.46 -3.69 -19.96
CA LEU A 93 -11.63 -4.37 -18.98
C LEU A 93 -11.77 -5.90 -19.10
N ALA A 94 -13.02 -6.39 -19.19
CA ALA A 94 -13.29 -7.82 -19.39
C ALA A 94 -12.77 -8.34 -20.75
N ALA A 95 -12.66 -7.49 -21.78
CA ALA A 95 -12.05 -7.85 -23.05
C ALA A 95 -10.53 -7.97 -22.94
N LEU A 96 -9.89 -7.07 -22.19
CA LEU A 96 -8.44 -7.10 -21.94
C LEU A 96 -8.00 -8.31 -21.13
N GLU A 97 -8.77 -8.67 -20.10
CA GLU A 97 -8.51 -9.90 -19.33
C GLU A 97 -8.58 -11.13 -20.24
N ARG A 98 -9.59 -11.19 -21.11
CA ARG A 98 -9.75 -12.31 -22.07
C ARG A 98 -8.66 -12.35 -23.14
N SER A 99 -8.05 -11.22 -23.49
CA SER A 99 -6.92 -11.17 -24.43
C SER A 99 -5.57 -11.50 -23.76
N GLY A 100 -5.55 -11.73 -22.45
CA GLY A 100 -4.35 -12.11 -21.70
C GLY A 100 -3.39 -10.94 -21.46
N VAL A 101 -3.87 -9.70 -21.56
CA VAL A 101 -3.10 -8.51 -21.19
C VAL A 101 -3.11 -8.37 -19.67
N GLU A 102 -1.93 -8.37 -19.06
CA GLU A 102 -1.80 -8.05 -17.63
C GLU A 102 -1.95 -6.55 -17.41
N PHE A 103 -2.87 -6.15 -16.54
CA PHE A 103 -3.06 -4.77 -16.13
C PHE A 103 -3.41 -4.68 -14.64
N SER A 104 -3.32 -3.49 -14.08
CA SER A 104 -3.80 -3.19 -12.73
C SER A 104 -4.67 -1.94 -12.73
N VAL A 105 -5.63 -1.85 -11.82
CA VAL A 105 -6.59 -0.75 -11.66
C VAL A 105 -6.36 -0.03 -10.34
N LEU A 106 -5.96 1.23 -10.42
CA LEU A 106 -5.92 2.16 -9.29
C LEU A 106 -7.22 2.98 -9.26
N PHE A 107 -8.01 2.80 -8.20
CA PHE A 107 -9.21 3.57 -7.93
C PHE A 107 -8.96 4.63 -6.86
N LEU A 108 -9.14 5.90 -7.20
CA LEU A 108 -9.03 7.02 -6.26
C LEU A 108 -10.40 7.39 -5.70
N GLU A 109 -10.49 7.51 -4.37
CA GLU A 109 -11.71 7.98 -3.70
C GLU A 109 -11.43 9.07 -2.66
N ALA A 110 -12.49 9.71 -2.20
CA ALA A 110 -12.50 10.59 -1.02
C ALA A 110 -13.92 10.63 -0.43
N SER A 111 -14.05 11.17 0.77
CA SER A 111 -15.34 11.41 1.42
C SER A 111 -16.16 12.42 0.64
N ASP A 112 -17.49 12.32 0.75
CA ASP A 112 -18.42 13.20 0.06
C ASP A 112 -18.15 14.67 0.41
N GLU A 113 -17.86 14.96 1.68
CA GLU A 113 -17.57 16.32 2.17
C GLU A 113 -16.31 16.90 1.52
N VAL A 114 -15.26 16.09 1.41
CA VAL A 114 -14.01 16.50 0.77
C VAL A 114 -14.21 16.74 -0.73
N LEU A 115 -14.95 15.87 -1.40
CA LEU A 115 -15.25 16.01 -2.83
C LEU A 115 -16.09 17.27 -3.11
N VAL A 116 -17.12 17.54 -2.30
CA VAL A 116 -17.91 18.78 -2.39
C VAL A 116 -17.01 20.00 -2.25
N SER A 117 -16.15 20.03 -1.21
CA SER A 117 -15.23 21.14 -0.99
C SER A 117 -14.26 21.36 -2.17
N ARG A 118 -13.69 20.29 -2.73
CA ARG A 118 -12.80 20.36 -3.90
C ARG A 118 -13.51 20.89 -5.15
N TYR A 119 -14.77 20.52 -5.36
CA TYR A 119 -15.59 21.02 -6.47
C TYR A 119 -15.92 22.51 -6.32
N GLU A 120 -16.26 22.94 -5.11
CA GLU A 120 -16.53 24.35 -4.79
C GLU A 120 -15.30 25.23 -5.03
N LEU A 121 -14.10 24.75 -4.66
CA LEU A 121 -12.84 25.43 -4.92
C LEU A 121 -12.56 25.61 -6.42
N GLN A 122 -12.90 24.62 -7.24
CA GLN A 122 -12.72 24.70 -8.70
C GLN A 122 -13.85 25.46 -9.42
N ARG A 123 -14.95 25.76 -8.71
CA ARG A 123 -16.17 26.39 -9.26
C ARG A 123 -16.69 25.69 -10.53
N ARG A 124 -16.56 24.36 -10.59
CA ARG A 124 -17.03 23.55 -11.72
C ARG A 124 -18.30 22.79 -11.35
N PRO A 125 -19.26 22.63 -12.28
CA PRO A 125 -20.40 21.75 -12.06
C PRO A 125 -19.96 20.27 -12.10
N HIS A 126 -20.62 19.43 -11.31
CA HIS A 126 -20.40 17.98 -11.36
C HIS A 126 -21.19 17.37 -12.55
N PRO A 127 -20.58 16.50 -13.40
CA PRO A 127 -21.22 15.99 -14.62
C PRO A 127 -22.56 15.30 -14.40
N LEU A 128 -22.70 14.57 -13.29
CA LEU A 128 -23.93 13.84 -12.91
C LEU A 128 -24.90 14.66 -12.04
N GLN A 129 -24.61 15.93 -11.74
CA GLN A 129 -25.52 16.72 -10.88
C GLN A 129 -26.81 17.13 -11.60
N ALA A 130 -26.81 17.17 -12.94
CA ALA A 130 -27.88 17.77 -13.74
C ALA A 130 -28.29 19.16 -13.20
N GLY A 131 -29.50 19.29 -12.64
CA GLY A 131 -29.98 20.50 -11.96
C GLY A 131 -30.02 20.41 -10.42
N GLY A 132 -29.52 19.32 -9.83
CA GLY A 132 -29.49 19.08 -8.39
C GLY A 132 -28.24 19.66 -7.70
N ARG A 133 -27.99 19.23 -6.45
CA ARG A 133 -26.81 19.64 -5.68
C ARG A 133 -25.58 18.84 -6.13
N ILE A 134 -24.37 19.39 -5.91
CA ILE A 134 -23.10 18.69 -6.17
C ILE A 134 -23.07 17.33 -5.45
N LEU A 135 -23.55 17.28 -4.20
CA LEU A 135 -23.65 16.05 -3.40
C LEU A 135 -24.49 14.96 -4.08
N ASP A 136 -25.58 15.34 -4.76
CA ASP A 136 -26.44 14.38 -5.47
C ASP A 136 -25.68 13.75 -6.64
N GLY A 137 -24.90 14.58 -7.37
CA GLY A 137 -24.01 14.12 -8.43
C GLY A 137 -22.92 13.17 -7.93
N ILE A 138 -22.27 13.50 -6.81
CA ILE A 138 -21.22 12.66 -6.20
C ILE A 138 -21.79 11.30 -5.76
N ARG A 139 -22.97 11.29 -5.12
CA ARG A 139 -23.62 10.03 -4.70
C ARG A 139 -24.00 9.15 -5.88
N ALA A 140 -24.55 9.75 -6.94
CA ALA A 140 -24.87 9.04 -8.17
C ALA A 140 -23.61 8.46 -8.85
N GLU A 141 -22.49 9.20 -8.84
CA GLU A 141 -21.21 8.71 -9.34
C GLU A 141 -20.69 7.53 -8.50
N ARG A 142 -20.77 7.63 -7.18
CA ARG A 142 -20.31 6.58 -6.26
C ARG A 142 -21.06 5.27 -6.47
N GLU A 143 -22.38 5.35 -6.64
CA GLU A 143 -23.21 4.17 -6.93
C GLU A 143 -22.86 3.59 -8.31
N LEU A 144 -22.64 4.43 -9.31
CA LEU A 144 -22.25 3.98 -10.65
C LEU A 144 -20.89 3.26 -10.62
N LEU A 145 -19.92 3.78 -9.87
CA LEU A 145 -18.56 3.27 -9.81
C LEU A 145 -18.34 2.17 -8.76
N ARG A 146 -19.36 1.79 -7.99
CA ARG A 146 -19.24 0.82 -6.89
C ARG A 146 -18.59 -0.48 -7.34
N ASP A 147 -19.10 -1.07 -8.42
CA ASP A 147 -18.60 -2.36 -8.88
C ASP A 147 -17.14 -2.26 -9.37
N LEU A 148 -16.76 -1.15 -10.02
CA LEU A 148 -15.37 -0.93 -10.44
C LEU A 148 -14.43 -0.76 -9.23
N ARG A 149 -14.91 -0.07 -8.18
CA ARG A 149 -14.18 0.07 -6.92
C ARG A 149 -13.97 -1.29 -6.25
N GLU A 150 -14.97 -2.16 -6.28
CA GLU A 150 -14.89 -3.51 -5.70
C GLU A 150 -13.92 -4.43 -6.45
N THR A 151 -13.81 -4.28 -7.77
CA THR A 151 -12.88 -5.04 -8.60
C THR A 151 -11.52 -4.36 -8.79
N ALA A 152 -11.29 -3.21 -8.16
CA ALA A 152 -10.04 -2.49 -8.31
C ALA A 152 -8.91 -3.16 -7.52
N ASP A 153 -7.75 -3.29 -8.15
CA ASP A 153 -6.54 -3.84 -7.54
C ASP A 153 -6.02 -3.00 -6.37
N SER A 154 -6.23 -1.70 -6.43
CA SER A 154 -5.85 -0.78 -5.35
C SER A 154 -6.83 0.36 -5.24
N VAL A 155 -7.34 0.57 -4.03
CA VAL A 155 -8.18 1.72 -3.69
C VAL A 155 -7.39 2.67 -2.81
N LEU A 156 -7.30 3.93 -3.21
CA LEU A 156 -6.60 4.97 -2.46
C LEU A 156 -7.59 6.05 -2.00
N ASP A 157 -7.82 6.09 -0.69
CA ASP A 157 -8.59 7.18 -0.06
C ASP A 157 -7.71 8.43 0.10
N THR A 158 -8.11 9.49 -0.60
CA THR A 158 -7.41 10.78 -0.65
C THR A 158 -8.04 11.82 0.26
N SER A 159 -8.98 11.47 1.13
CA SER A 159 -9.74 12.41 1.97
C SER A 159 -8.83 13.29 2.84
N SER A 160 -7.76 12.71 3.39
CA SER A 160 -6.80 13.41 4.25
C SER A 160 -5.58 13.97 3.50
N PHE A 161 -5.53 13.80 2.17
CA PHE A 161 -4.33 14.11 1.39
C PHE A 161 -4.39 15.51 0.79
N ASN A 162 -3.27 16.21 0.92
CA ASN A 162 -2.94 17.33 0.04
C ASN A 162 -2.19 16.82 -1.21
N VAL A 163 -1.91 17.71 -2.17
CA VAL A 163 -1.25 17.36 -3.44
C VAL A 163 0.09 16.64 -3.23
N HIS A 164 0.89 17.08 -2.27
CA HIS A 164 2.20 16.49 -1.98
C HIS A 164 2.07 15.09 -1.35
N ALA A 165 1.12 14.92 -0.42
CA ALA A 165 0.83 13.64 0.23
C ALA A 165 0.32 12.61 -0.78
N LEU A 166 -0.55 13.02 -1.71
CA LEU A 166 -1.03 12.16 -2.79
C LEU A 166 0.11 11.79 -3.75
N THR A 167 0.92 12.75 -4.17
CA THR A 167 2.09 12.51 -5.03
C THR A 167 3.04 11.51 -4.39
N LYS A 168 3.35 11.69 -3.11
CA LYS A 168 4.17 10.74 -2.35
C LYS A 168 3.51 9.37 -2.22
N ALA A 169 2.21 9.30 -1.93
CA ALA A 169 1.50 8.03 -1.79
C ALA A 169 1.54 7.21 -3.09
N VAL A 170 1.33 7.87 -4.24
CA VAL A 170 1.44 7.29 -5.59
C VAL A 170 2.88 6.89 -5.90
N ALA A 171 3.87 7.75 -5.61
CA ALA A 171 5.28 7.42 -5.75
C ALA A 171 5.68 6.18 -4.94
N ASP A 172 5.25 6.12 -3.68
CA ASP A 172 5.49 4.98 -2.80
C ASP A 172 4.76 3.71 -3.28
N MET A 173 3.71 3.82 -4.11
CA MET A 173 3.01 2.67 -4.71
C MET A 173 3.70 2.17 -5.99
N PHE A 174 4.29 3.08 -6.79
CA PHE A 174 4.74 2.78 -8.17
C PHE A 174 6.23 3.09 -8.46
N SER A 175 7.05 3.32 -7.43
CA SER A 175 8.49 3.61 -7.57
C SER A 175 9.29 2.49 -8.28
N THR A 176 10.43 2.89 -8.85
CA THR A 176 11.31 2.14 -9.79
C THR A 176 11.86 0.80 -9.28
N SER A 177 11.66 0.49 -7.99
CA SER A 177 12.06 -0.77 -7.34
C SER A 177 11.22 -2.00 -7.73
N GLY A 178 10.22 -1.84 -8.61
CA GLY A 178 9.40 -2.92 -9.15
C GLY A 178 8.03 -3.05 -8.48
N PRO A 179 7.12 -3.84 -9.06
CA PRO A 179 5.77 -3.97 -8.55
C PRO A 179 5.80 -4.67 -7.18
N VAL A 180 4.98 -4.14 -6.29
CA VAL A 180 4.64 -4.64 -4.95
C VAL A 180 5.65 -4.35 -3.83
N VAL A 181 5.49 -3.19 -3.19
CA VAL A 181 5.98 -2.97 -1.81
C VAL A 181 4.85 -3.39 -0.86
N LEU A 182 5.00 -4.53 -0.18
CA LEU A 182 4.06 -4.90 0.88
C LEU A 182 4.24 -3.92 2.05
N ARG A 183 3.21 -3.11 2.31
CA ARG A 183 3.20 -2.13 3.41
C ARG A 183 2.72 -2.80 4.70
N LEU A 184 3.62 -2.96 5.66
CA LEU A 184 3.33 -3.54 6.95
C LEU A 184 3.21 -2.46 8.02
N THR A 185 2.11 -2.43 8.75
CA THR A 185 2.02 -1.70 10.02
C THR A 185 2.26 -2.69 11.16
N VAL A 186 3.40 -2.58 11.83
CA VAL A 186 3.69 -3.38 13.02
C VAL A 186 3.40 -2.52 14.24
N MET A 187 2.43 -2.95 15.05
CA MET A 187 1.96 -2.16 16.18
C MET A 187 2.03 -2.89 17.50
N SER A 188 2.37 -2.17 18.56
CA SER A 188 2.24 -2.67 19.94
C SER A 188 0.96 -2.17 20.58
N PHE A 189 0.28 -3.04 21.33
CA PHE A 189 -0.92 -2.67 22.09
C PHE A 189 -1.00 -3.36 23.47
N GLY A 190 -1.93 -2.89 24.30
CA GLY A 190 -2.31 -3.45 25.59
C GLY A 190 -3.68 -4.12 25.52
N PHE A 191 -3.78 -5.40 25.90
CA PHE A 191 -5.05 -6.14 25.93
C PHE A 191 -6.12 -5.48 26.80
N LYS A 192 -5.71 -4.75 27.85
CA LYS A 192 -6.67 -4.01 28.69
C LYS A 192 -7.37 -2.85 27.96
N TYR A 193 -6.86 -2.43 26.81
CA TYR A 193 -7.46 -1.41 25.93
C TYR A 193 -8.16 -2.01 24.70
N GLY A 194 -8.34 -3.33 24.66
CA GLY A 194 -8.96 -4.04 23.54
C GLY A 194 -8.01 -4.33 22.39
N VAL A 195 -8.37 -5.28 21.53
CA VAL A 195 -7.58 -5.66 20.35
C VAL A 195 -7.82 -4.64 19.22
N PRO A 196 -6.78 -4.21 18.46
CA PRO A 196 -6.99 -3.37 17.27
C PRO A 196 -7.90 -4.07 16.26
N ALA A 197 -8.97 -3.39 15.82
CA ALA A 197 -9.99 -3.96 14.94
C ALA A 197 -9.45 -4.27 13.53
N ASP A 198 -8.40 -3.57 13.13
CA ASP A 198 -7.76 -3.64 11.83
C ASP A 198 -6.61 -4.66 11.79
N ALA A 199 -6.33 -5.40 12.87
CA ALA A 199 -5.22 -6.36 12.96
C ALA A 199 -5.42 -7.60 12.05
N ASN A 200 -4.52 -7.82 11.09
CA ASN A 200 -4.53 -9.07 10.30
C ASN A 200 -3.82 -10.22 11.04
N PHE A 201 -2.75 -9.91 11.76
CA PHE A 201 -2.05 -10.86 12.62
C PHE A 201 -1.99 -10.35 14.05
N LEU A 202 -2.10 -11.28 15.00
CA LEU A 202 -2.04 -10.97 16.42
C LEU A 202 -1.06 -11.92 17.11
N ALA A 203 -0.11 -11.35 17.84
CA ALA A 203 0.83 -12.08 18.69
C ALA A 203 0.61 -11.70 20.16
N ASP A 204 0.20 -12.67 20.99
CA ASP A 204 0.14 -12.50 22.44
C ASP A 204 1.51 -12.80 23.07
N VAL A 205 2.14 -11.77 23.63
CA VAL A 205 3.45 -11.87 24.28
C VAL A 205 3.38 -11.82 25.81
N ARG A 206 2.20 -12.07 26.39
CA ARG A 206 2.02 -12.10 27.86
C ARG A 206 2.76 -13.26 28.55
N PHE A 207 3.19 -14.26 27.80
CA PHE A 207 4.03 -15.37 28.30
C PHE A 207 5.43 -14.90 28.74
N ILE A 208 5.92 -13.78 28.20
CA ILE A 208 7.22 -13.20 28.58
C ILE A 208 7.13 -12.62 30.00
N PRO A 209 8.11 -12.85 30.90
CA PRO A 209 8.17 -12.28 32.24
C PRO A 209 7.94 -10.77 32.22
N ASN A 210 7.11 -10.29 33.14
CA ASN A 210 6.67 -8.90 33.13
C ASN A 210 7.73 -7.96 33.73
N PRO A 211 8.32 -7.03 32.95
CA PRO A 211 9.34 -6.10 33.46
C PRO A 211 8.81 -5.15 34.54
N HIS A 212 7.49 -4.98 34.64
CA HIS A 212 6.84 -4.16 35.67
C HIS A 212 7.18 -4.57 37.11
N TRP A 213 7.55 -5.84 37.34
CA TRP A 213 7.94 -6.34 38.65
C TRP A 213 9.36 -5.96 39.06
N VAL A 214 10.18 -5.49 38.12
CA VAL A 214 11.53 -4.96 38.39
C VAL A 214 11.41 -3.45 38.60
N PRO A 215 11.64 -2.92 39.82
CA PRO A 215 11.43 -1.50 40.12
C PRO A 215 12.16 -0.54 39.17
N ALA A 216 13.39 -0.89 38.78
CA ALA A 216 14.20 -0.09 37.86
C ALA A 216 13.64 -0.05 36.41
N LEU A 217 12.91 -1.08 35.98
CA LEU A 217 12.34 -1.17 34.62
C LEU A 217 10.90 -0.68 34.54
N ARG A 218 10.20 -0.58 35.67
CA ARG A 218 8.81 -0.12 35.74
C ARG A 218 8.55 1.23 35.03
N PRO A 219 9.35 2.30 35.24
CA PRO A 219 9.11 3.57 34.56
C PRO A 219 9.51 3.57 33.08
N ARG A 220 10.38 2.64 32.67
CA ARG A 220 10.92 2.52 31.31
C ARG A 220 9.90 1.93 30.33
N THR A 221 10.20 1.97 29.04
CA THR A 221 9.38 1.46 27.95
C THR A 221 10.13 0.36 27.19
N GLY A 222 9.44 -0.40 26.34
CA GLY A 222 10.12 -1.38 25.49
C GLY A 222 11.10 -0.81 24.46
N LYS A 223 11.19 0.52 24.33
CA LYS A 223 12.21 1.20 23.51
C LYS A 223 13.54 1.34 24.24
N ASP A 224 13.52 1.33 25.56
CA ASP A 224 14.73 1.46 26.37
C ASP A 224 15.54 0.15 26.30
N PRO A 225 16.87 0.21 26.06
CA PRO A 225 17.73 -0.96 25.97
C PRO A 225 17.60 -1.92 27.15
N GLU A 226 17.47 -1.41 28.38
CA GLU A 226 17.39 -2.23 29.59
C GLU A 226 16.11 -3.08 29.63
N VAL A 227 14.99 -2.56 29.12
CA VAL A 227 13.73 -3.32 29.03
C VAL A 227 13.81 -4.33 27.89
N ARG A 228 14.40 -3.95 26.75
CA ARG A 228 14.64 -4.86 25.63
C ARG A 228 15.50 -6.04 26.06
N ASP A 229 16.64 -5.78 26.72
CA ASP A 229 17.57 -6.82 27.16
C ASP A 229 16.91 -7.76 28.18
N TYR A 230 16.09 -7.22 29.09
CA TYR A 230 15.30 -8.05 30.00
C TYR A 230 14.30 -8.95 29.25
N VAL A 231 13.59 -8.41 28.25
CA VAL A 231 12.59 -9.16 27.45
C VAL A 231 13.26 -10.26 26.63
N PHE A 232 14.38 -9.95 25.97
CA PHE A 232 15.11 -10.89 25.11
C PHE A 232 16.04 -11.84 25.87
N GLY A 233 16.40 -11.51 27.11
CA GLY A 233 17.12 -12.42 28.02
C GLY A 233 16.26 -13.59 28.53
N HIS A 234 14.94 -13.52 28.39
CA HIS A 234 14.08 -14.64 28.74
C HIS A 234 14.17 -15.77 27.71
N HIS A 235 14.34 -16.99 28.22
CA HIS A 235 14.40 -18.19 27.40
C HIS A 235 13.14 -18.35 26.54
N GLY A 236 13.32 -18.55 25.24
CA GLY A 236 12.23 -18.72 24.28
C GLY A 236 11.74 -17.43 23.63
N THR A 237 12.04 -16.24 24.17
CA THR A 237 11.67 -14.97 23.50
C THR A 237 12.34 -14.83 22.13
N PRO A 238 13.67 -15.04 21.97
CA PRO A 238 14.30 -14.95 20.65
C PRO A 238 13.72 -15.97 19.67
N THR A 239 13.56 -17.23 20.10
CA THR A 239 12.99 -18.30 19.28
C THR A 239 11.56 -18.02 18.86
N PHE A 240 10.75 -17.42 19.73
CA PHE A 240 9.39 -16.99 19.38
C PHE A 240 9.43 -15.95 18.26
N VAL A 241 10.27 -14.92 18.38
CA VAL A 241 10.41 -13.88 17.34
C VAL A 241 10.92 -14.47 16.04
N ASP A 242 11.92 -15.35 16.08
CA ASP A 242 12.45 -16.04 14.91
C ASP A 242 11.35 -16.80 14.16
N ARG A 243 10.59 -17.63 14.87
CA ARG A 243 9.51 -18.45 14.29
C ARG A 243 8.34 -17.62 13.82
N PHE A 244 7.98 -16.56 14.56
CA PHE A 244 6.90 -15.67 14.19
C PHE A 244 7.20 -14.93 12.88
N VAL A 245 8.42 -14.40 12.73
CA VAL A 245 8.85 -13.76 11.48
C VAL A 245 8.88 -14.77 10.33
N ALA A 246 9.43 -15.97 10.55
CA ALA A 246 9.49 -17.01 9.52
C ALA A 246 8.08 -17.46 9.05
N MET A 247 7.10 -17.52 9.96
CA MET A 247 5.71 -17.85 9.62
C MET A 247 5.09 -16.82 8.66
N LEU A 248 5.51 -15.56 8.73
CA LEU A 248 4.94 -14.48 7.90
C LEU A 248 5.48 -14.48 6.46
N GLU A 249 6.63 -15.10 6.20
CA GLU A 249 7.22 -15.15 4.85
C GLU A 249 6.29 -15.75 3.79
N PRO A 250 5.69 -16.95 3.95
CA PRO A 250 4.74 -17.49 2.97
C PRO A 250 3.46 -16.65 2.88
N VAL A 251 3.05 -15.98 3.97
CA VAL A 251 1.89 -15.08 3.94
C VAL A 251 2.17 -13.89 3.03
N PHE A 252 3.35 -13.28 3.14
CA PHE A 252 3.72 -12.14 2.29
C PHE A 252 3.80 -12.54 0.82
N ALA A 253 4.26 -13.76 0.52
CA ALA A 253 4.19 -14.31 -0.83
C ALA A 253 2.73 -14.43 -1.31
N GLY A 254 1.85 -15.01 -0.50
CA GLY A 254 0.42 -15.11 -0.82
C GLY A 254 -0.26 -13.75 -1.00
N TYR A 255 0.03 -12.77 -0.13
CA TYR A 255 -0.46 -11.40 -0.26
C TYR A 255 -0.05 -10.75 -1.57
N ARG A 256 1.18 -11.00 -2.04
CA ARG A 256 1.63 -10.51 -3.34
C ARG A 256 0.86 -11.15 -4.49
N THR A 257 0.65 -12.46 -4.44
CA THR A 257 -0.13 -13.21 -5.45
C THR A 257 -1.57 -12.73 -5.52
N GLU A 258 -2.20 -12.49 -4.37
CA GLU A 258 -3.59 -12.04 -4.25
C GLU A 258 -3.74 -10.51 -4.33
N ASN A 259 -2.71 -9.80 -4.79
CA ASN A 259 -2.68 -8.35 -4.96
C ASN A 259 -3.00 -7.52 -3.69
N LYS A 260 -2.82 -8.10 -2.49
CA LYS A 260 -3.01 -7.46 -1.20
C LYS A 260 -1.71 -6.82 -0.71
N HIS A 261 -1.56 -5.51 -0.95
CA HIS A 261 -0.30 -4.79 -0.68
C HIS A 261 -0.18 -4.15 0.69
N TYR A 262 -1.06 -4.49 1.63
CA TYR A 262 -1.01 -3.96 2.99
C TYR A 262 -1.35 -5.04 4.02
N ALA A 263 -0.72 -4.98 5.18
CA ALA A 263 -1.12 -5.78 6.34
C ALA A 263 -0.73 -5.13 7.66
N SER A 264 -1.49 -5.43 8.71
CA SER A 264 -1.24 -5.00 10.07
C SER A 264 -0.87 -6.20 10.96
N ILE A 265 0.15 -6.01 11.78
CA ILE A 265 0.65 -7.01 12.72
C ILE A 265 0.60 -6.39 14.10
N ALA A 266 -0.31 -6.87 14.94
CA ALA A 266 -0.52 -6.39 16.29
C ALA A 266 0.15 -7.30 17.33
N ILE A 267 1.00 -6.73 18.17
CA ILE A 267 1.70 -7.45 19.24
C ILE A 267 1.17 -6.93 20.57
N GLY A 268 0.60 -7.84 21.37
CA GLY A 268 -0.16 -7.51 22.58
C GLY A 268 0.54 -7.95 23.86
N CYS A 269 0.64 -7.05 24.84
CA CYS A 269 0.88 -7.41 26.23
C CYS A 269 -0.25 -6.87 27.11
N THR A 270 -0.19 -6.95 28.44
CA THR A 270 -1.30 -6.46 29.28
C THR A 270 -1.51 -4.94 29.14
N GLY A 271 -0.45 -4.14 29.27
CA GLY A 271 -0.53 -2.68 29.36
C GLY A 271 -0.02 -1.90 28.15
N GLY A 272 0.59 -2.55 27.16
CA GLY A 272 1.05 -1.86 25.94
C GLY A 272 2.36 -1.07 26.05
N LYS A 273 3.09 -1.17 27.17
CA LYS A 273 4.30 -0.35 27.45
C LYS A 273 5.64 -1.05 27.26
N HIS A 274 5.78 -2.29 27.76
CA HIS A 274 7.09 -2.96 27.88
C HIS A 274 7.27 -4.07 26.83
N ARG A 275 6.70 -5.25 27.10
CA ARG A 275 6.90 -6.48 26.31
C ARG A 275 6.47 -6.31 24.86
N SER A 276 5.25 -5.82 24.64
CA SER A 276 4.76 -5.65 23.27
C SER A 276 5.57 -4.64 22.49
N VAL A 277 5.96 -3.51 23.09
CA VAL A 277 6.80 -2.49 22.45
C VAL A 277 8.15 -3.07 22.05
N ALA A 278 8.84 -3.77 22.95
CA ALA A 278 10.15 -4.37 22.67
C ALA A 278 10.10 -5.40 21.54
N ILE A 279 9.05 -6.24 21.51
CA ILE A 279 8.87 -7.23 20.45
C ILE A 279 8.46 -6.57 19.13
N THR A 280 7.62 -5.53 19.16
CA THR A 280 7.25 -4.74 17.97
C THR A 280 8.46 -4.12 17.28
N GLU A 281 9.36 -3.50 18.04
CA GLU A 281 10.59 -2.90 17.50
C GLU A 281 11.47 -3.95 16.79
N GLU A 282 11.68 -5.11 17.44
CA GLU A 282 12.53 -6.17 16.87
C GLU A 282 11.88 -6.85 15.65
N VAL A 283 10.58 -7.13 15.70
CA VAL A 283 9.84 -7.70 14.57
C VAL A 283 9.88 -6.74 13.39
N ALA A 284 9.62 -5.45 13.61
CA ALA A 284 9.69 -4.43 12.56
C ALA A 284 11.09 -4.32 11.94
N ARG A 285 12.15 -4.33 12.77
CA ARG A 285 13.55 -4.30 12.33
C ARG A 285 13.95 -5.52 11.48
N ARG A 286 13.32 -6.66 11.68
CA ARG A 286 13.56 -7.88 10.89
C ARG A 286 12.78 -7.85 9.58
N LEU A 287 11.50 -7.48 9.66
CA LEU A 287 10.62 -7.39 8.50
C LEU A 287 11.04 -6.31 7.51
N SER A 288 11.66 -5.21 7.98
CA SER A 288 12.20 -4.17 7.10
C SER A 288 13.41 -4.61 6.26
N LYS A 289 14.03 -5.75 6.62
CA LYS A 289 15.09 -6.37 5.82
C LYS A 289 14.54 -7.29 4.73
N SER A 290 13.24 -7.62 4.77
CA SER A 290 12.62 -8.45 3.76
C SER A 290 12.53 -7.69 2.43
N PRO A 291 12.81 -8.35 1.30
CA PRO A 291 12.80 -7.71 0.00
C PRO A 291 11.38 -7.22 -0.32
N ARG A 292 11.28 -5.98 -0.82
CA ARG A 292 10.02 -5.34 -1.23
C ARG A 292 8.97 -5.31 -0.10
N VAL A 293 9.41 -4.96 1.10
CA VAL A 293 8.56 -4.72 2.28
C VAL A 293 8.91 -3.36 2.84
N THR A 294 7.90 -2.53 3.10
CA THR A 294 8.05 -1.30 3.87
C THR A 294 7.33 -1.46 5.20
N VAL A 295 8.00 -1.11 6.30
CA VAL A 295 7.45 -1.27 7.64
C VAL A 295 7.21 0.09 8.28
N ASN A 296 5.99 0.30 8.77
CA ASN A 296 5.60 1.39 9.64
C ASN A 296 5.42 0.87 11.07
N ILE A 297 6.02 1.55 12.06
CA ILE A 297 5.95 1.15 13.47
C ILE A 297 4.95 2.05 14.18
N GLN A 298 4.06 1.45 14.99
CA GLN A 298 3.14 2.19 15.85
C GLN A 298 3.12 1.63 17.27
N HIS A 299 2.92 2.49 18.26
CA HIS A 299 2.68 2.06 19.64
C HIS A 299 1.39 2.68 20.14
N ARG A 300 0.28 1.95 19.96
CA ARG A 300 -1.08 2.47 20.13
C ARG A 300 -1.36 2.97 21.54
N ASP A 301 -0.85 2.25 22.54
CA ASP A 301 -1.18 2.48 23.95
C ASP A 301 0.01 2.98 24.78
N LEU A 302 1.14 3.28 24.12
CA LEU A 302 2.32 3.81 24.81
C LEU A 302 2.01 5.21 25.36
N GLY A 303 2.24 5.42 26.65
CA GLY A 303 1.86 6.62 27.40
C GLY A 303 0.44 6.58 27.96
N ARG A 304 -0.33 5.51 27.71
CA ARG A 304 -1.71 5.34 28.24
C ARG A 304 -1.79 4.34 29.40
N GLU A 305 -0.72 3.56 29.61
CA GLU A 305 -0.58 2.42 30.54
C GLU A 305 -0.98 2.66 32.00
#